data_AF-A0A6L8HFJ9-F1
#
_entry.id   AF-A0A6L8HFJ9-F1
#
_cell.length_a   1.000
_cell.length_b   1.000
_cell.length_c   1.000
_cell.angle_alpha   90.00
_cell.angle_beta   90.00
_cell.angle_gamma   90.00
#
_symmetry.space_group_name_H-M   'P 1'
#
loop_
_entity.id
_entity.type
_entity.pdbx_description
1 polymer ?
#
loop_
_entity_poly.entity_id
_entity_poly.type
_entity_poly.pdbx_seq_one_letter_code
_entity_poly.pdbx_strand_id
1 'polypeptide(L)'
;MGFLNPLFLLAGAAVLVPIILHLFYRQESKIFTFPAIRYLLRTEREHARQIRTQQLLLLLLRAAIVVLLVLLGARLHLRGSGGSHDPTALALVIDNSLSTTIIQDGRRLLDTLKAVARQSVANASHDDIIWVLRAGTPWEPAVPGGVVQARSAIDATMPAHTFGDLGAAIERARALVAQSELPDREIHVFTDLQAAAMPEPPLAPDDTPIVAFGAHAPGANNRGIAAVSFGGGLPPLAGRRTEAAVTIAGAPASDTVGVRLYIGGQVRAAARAPAPAP
;
A
#
# COMPACT_ATOMS: atom_id res chain seq x y z
N MET A 1 -6.35 3.69 -10.70
CA MET A 1 -7.78 3.90 -10.41
C MET A 1 -8.41 2.53 -10.13
N GLY A 2 -8.28 2.03 -8.90
CA GLY A 2 -8.88 0.75 -8.51
C GLY A 2 -10.10 1.04 -7.64
N PHE A 3 -11.27 0.55 -8.04
CA PHE A 3 -12.46 0.61 -7.21
C PHE A 3 -12.35 -0.51 -6.16
N LEU A 4 -12.35 -0.16 -4.87
CA LEU A 4 -12.16 -1.10 -3.76
C LEU A 4 -13.25 -2.18 -3.66
N ASN A 5 -14.40 -2.01 -4.34
CA ASN A 5 -15.48 -2.98 -4.25
C ASN A 5 -16.44 -2.90 -5.46
N PRO A 6 -16.48 -3.91 -6.35
CA PRO A 6 -17.38 -3.94 -7.51
C PRO A 6 -18.87 -3.95 -7.12
N LEU A 7 -19.23 -4.30 -5.88
CA LEU A 7 -20.61 -4.22 -5.37
C LEU A 7 -21.16 -2.78 -5.33
N PHE A 8 -20.29 -1.75 -5.24
CA PHE A 8 -20.75 -0.36 -5.28
C PHE A 8 -21.16 0.12 -6.68
N LEU A 9 -20.69 -0.54 -7.76
CA LEU A 9 -21.22 -0.29 -9.12
C LEU A 9 -22.70 -0.72 -9.22
N LEU A 10 -23.09 -1.78 -8.50
CA LEU A 10 -24.48 -2.20 -8.37
C LEU A 10 -25.31 -1.20 -7.55
N ALA A 11 -24.73 -0.58 -6.51
CA ALA A 11 -25.39 0.52 -5.79
C ALA A 11 -25.61 1.75 -6.71
N GLY A 12 -24.69 2.00 -7.66
CA GLY A 12 -24.87 3.00 -8.72
C GLY A 12 -26.09 2.74 -9.61
N ALA A 13 -26.49 1.47 -9.81
CA ALA A 13 -27.70 1.13 -10.56
C ALA A 13 -28.99 1.61 -9.85
N ALA A 14 -28.96 1.87 -8.54
CA ALA A 14 -30.09 2.48 -7.83
C ALA A 14 -30.39 3.92 -8.31
N VAL A 15 -29.42 4.61 -8.91
CA VAL A 15 -29.62 5.93 -9.55
C VAL A 15 -30.53 5.83 -10.78
N LEU A 16 -30.57 4.66 -11.46
CA LEU A 16 -31.45 4.43 -12.61
C LEU A 16 -32.91 4.24 -12.20
N VAL A 17 -33.19 3.82 -10.96
CA VAL A 17 -34.55 3.56 -10.47
C VAL A 17 -35.46 4.80 -10.57
N PRO A 18 -35.08 6.00 -10.08
CA PRO A 18 -35.92 7.20 -10.23
C PRO A 18 -36.02 7.68 -11.68
N ILE A 19 -34.99 7.47 -12.51
CA ILE A 19 -35.00 7.84 -13.94
C ILE A 19 -35.99 6.95 -14.71
N ILE A 20 -35.95 5.64 -14.47
CA ILE A 20 -36.84 4.66 -15.08
C ILE A 20 -38.28 4.89 -14.60
N LEU A 21 -38.50 5.09 -13.29
CA LEU A 21 -39.83 5.44 -12.77
C LEU A 21 -40.40 6.71 -13.40
N HIS A 22 -39.57 7.73 -13.68
CA HIS A 22 -40.03 8.93 -14.36
C HIS A 22 -40.42 8.68 -15.81
N LEU A 23 -39.66 7.84 -16.53
CA LEU A 23 -39.97 7.49 -17.92
C LEU A 23 -41.26 6.67 -18.04
N PHE A 24 -41.56 5.83 -17.04
CA PHE A 24 -42.79 5.05 -16.97
C PHE A 24 -44.01 5.85 -16.47
N TYR A 25 -43.81 6.97 -15.77
CA TYR A 25 -44.91 7.85 -15.33
C TYR A 25 -45.43 8.78 -16.44
N ARG A 26 -45.52 8.25 -17.67
CA ARG A 26 -46.24 8.87 -18.78
C ARG A 26 -47.50 8.07 -19.07
N GLN A 27 -48.38 7.97 -18.06
CA GLN A 27 -49.70 7.36 -18.22
C GLN A 27 -50.79 8.43 -18.23
N GLU A 28 -51.18 8.76 -19.46
CA GLU A 28 -52.47 9.23 -19.95
C GLU A 28 -53.34 10.05 -18.97
N SER A 29 -53.26 11.37 -19.13
CA SER A 29 -54.36 12.26 -18.75
C SER A 29 -55.61 11.90 -19.57
N LYS A 30 -56.53 11.13 -18.98
CA LYS A 30 -57.89 10.94 -19.52
C LYS A 30 -58.56 12.31 -19.62
N ILE A 31 -58.71 12.79 -20.85
CA ILE A 31 -59.41 14.04 -21.16
C ILE A 31 -60.91 13.78 -20.94
N PHE A 32 -61.47 14.29 -19.84
CA PHE A 32 -62.92 14.40 -19.68
C PHE A 32 -63.40 15.65 -20.42
N THR A 33 -64.19 15.46 -21.48
CA THR A 33 -64.78 16.56 -22.24
C THR A 33 -66.04 17.05 -21.52
N PHE A 34 -65.92 18.04 -20.64
CA PHE A 34 -67.07 18.72 -20.04
C PHE A 34 -67.36 20.04 -20.80
N PRO A 35 -68.53 20.22 -21.45
CA PRO A 35 -68.76 21.30 -22.41
C PRO A 35 -68.96 22.73 -21.86
N ALA A 36 -68.70 23.01 -20.59
CA ALA A 36 -69.15 24.28 -19.95
C ALA A 36 -68.06 25.37 -19.77
N ILE A 37 -66.78 25.12 -20.06
CA ILE A 37 -65.67 26.00 -19.63
C ILE A 37 -64.90 26.62 -20.82
N ARG A 38 -65.59 27.00 -21.89
CA ARG A 38 -64.94 27.59 -23.09
C ARG A 38 -64.46 29.04 -22.89
N TYR A 39 -64.68 29.65 -21.73
CA TYR A 39 -64.33 31.05 -21.45
C TYR A 39 -63.14 31.27 -20.50
N LEU A 40 -62.46 30.23 -20.01
CA LEU A 40 -61.33 30.37 -19.07
C LEU A 40 -59.94 30.06 -19.67
N LEU A 41 -59.86 29.90 -21.00
CA LEU A 41 -58.69 29.36 -21.72
C LEU A 41 -57.69 30.42 -22.23
N ARG A 42 -57.53 31.54 -21.53
CA ARG A 42 -56.47 32.52 -21.84
C ARG A 42 -55.36 32.66 -20.79
N THR A 43 -55.47 31.97 -19.66
CA THR A 43 -54.48 32.00 -18.57
C THR A 43 -53.80 30.65 -18.28
N GLU A 44 -54.18 29.57 -18.97
CA GLU A 44 -53.63 28.22 -18.68
C GLU A 44 -52.21 27.97 -19.24
N ARG A 45 -51.76 28.72 -20.24
CA ARG A 45 -50.44 28.46 -20.87
C ARG A 45 -49.26 28.88 -20.01
N GLU A 46 -49.45 29.83 -19.10
CA GLU A 46 -48.38 30.31 -18.21
C GLU A 46 -48.21 29.36 -17.00
N HIS A 47 -49.31 28.87 -16.43
CA HIS A 47 -49.28 27.90 -15.33
C HIS A 47 -48.73 26.53 -15.74
N ALA A 48 -49.05 26.05 -16.96
CA ALA A 48 -48.52 24.77 -17.45
C ALA A 48 -46.98 24.78 -17.64
N ARG A 49 -46.38 25.94 -17.92
CA ARG A 49 -44.91 26.08 -18.05
C ARG A 49 -44.22 26.06 -16.68
N GLN A 50 -44.77 26.78 -15.70
CA GLN A 50 -44.23 26.80 -14.34
C GLN A 50 -44.23 25.41 -13.68
N ILE A 51 -45.31 24.65 -13.85
CA ILE A 51 -45.43 23.29 -13.29
C ILE A 51 -44.38 22.36 -13.94
N ARG A 52 -44.17 22.43 -15.26
CA ARG A 52 -43.14 21.64 -15.94
C ARG A 52 -41.73 21.99 -15.49
N THR A 53 -41.41 23.27 -15.30
CA THR A 53 -40.09 23.68 -14.82
C THR A 53 -39.84 23.24 -13.38
N GLN A 54 -40.84 23.33 -12.51
CA GLN A 54 -40.73 22.86 -11.12
C GLN A 54 -40.56 21.33 -11.06
N GLN A 55 -41.29 20.58 -11.89
CA GLN A 55 -41.14 19.12 -11.98
C GLN A 55 -39.76 18.71 -12.48
N LEU A 56 -39.20 19.41 -13.46
CA LEU A 56 -37.85 19.15 -13.96
C LEU A 56 -36.78 19.45 -12.90
N LEU A 57 -36.95 20.54 -12.15
CA LEU A 57 -36.03 20.93 -11.06
C LEU A 57 -36.09 19.93 -9.90
N LEU A 58 -37.29 19.48 -9.52
CA LEU A 58 -37.50 18.47 -8.47
C LEU A 58 -36.94 17.11 -8.87
N LEU A 59 -37.04 16.74 -10.15
CA LEU A 59 -36.41 15.53 -10.69
C LEU A 59 -34.88 15.60 -10.56
N LEU A 60 -34.30 16.72 -10.99
CA LEU A 60 -32.85 16.93 -10.96
C LEU A 60 -32.32 16.90 -9.51
N LEU A 61 -33.02 17.55 -8.58
CA LEU A 61 -32.66 17.54 -7.17
C LEU A 61 -32.74 16.14 -6.56
N ARG A 62 -33.79 15.36 -6.87
CA ARG A 62 -33.93 13.98 -6.39
C ARG A 62 -32.81 13.09 -6.92
N ALA A 63 -32.45 13.20 -8.19
CA ALA A 63 -31.32 12.47 -8.76
C ALA A 63 -29.98 12.89 -8.15
N ALA A 64 -29.77 14.19 -7.93
CA ALA A 64 -28.57 14.74 -7.31
C ALA A 64 -28.35 14.18 -5.90
N ILE A 65 -29.41 14.09 -5.08
CA ILE A 65 -29.33 13.52 -3.72
C ILE A 65 -28.88 12.05 -3.77
N VAL A 66 -29.43 11.23 -4.67
CA VAL A 66 -29.03 9.82 -4.79
C VAL A 66 -27.57 9.69 -5.24
N VAL A 67 -27.15 10.50 -6.23
CA VAL A 67 -25.76 10.55 -6.68
C VAL A 67 -24.82 10.97 -5.54
N LEU A 68 -25.17 12.00 -4.77
CA LEU A 68 -24.42 12.44 -3.59
C LEU A 68 -24.31 11.35 -2.52
N LEU A 69 -25.40 10.63 -2.23
CA LEU A 69 -25.39 9.53 -1.26
C LEU A 69 -24.54 8.35 -1.72
N VAL A 70 -24.57 8.00 -3.02
CA VAL A 70 -23.69 6.97 -3.60
C VAL A 70 -22.23 7.41 -3.54
N LEU A 71 -21.93 8.68 -3.83
CA LEU A 71 -20.58 9.25 -3.71
C LEU A 71 -20.06 9.24 -2.27
N LEU A 72 -20.91 9.61 -1.30
CA LEU A 72 -20.60 9.54 0.14
C LEU A 72 -20.33 8.09 0.57
N GLY A 73 -21.21 7.16 0.19
CA GLY A 73 -21.10 5.75 0.52
C GLY A 73 -19.90 5.06 -0.13
N ALA A 74 -19.54 5.47 -1.34
CA ALA A 74 -18.35 4.98 -2.04
C ALA A 74 -17.03 5.51 -1.43
N ARG A 75 -17.09 6.36 -0.38
CA ARG A 75 -15.95 7.14 0.12
C ARG A 75 -15.13 7.68 -1.05
N LEU A 76 -15.78 8.37 -1.99
CA LEU A 76 -15.05 9.02 -3.07
C LEU A 76 -14.18 10.10 -2.42
N HIS A 77 -12.94 9.74 -2.13
CA HIS A 77 -11.91 10.69 -1.75
C HIS A 77 -11.66 11.51 -3.00
N LEU A 78 -12.34 12.64 -3.11
CA LEU A 78 -11.93 13.75 -3.96
C LEU A 78 -10.59 14.22 -3.40
N ARG A 79 -9.52 13.46 -3.68
CA ARG A 79 -8.13 13.85 -3.44
C ARG A 79 -7.87 15.01 -4.41
N GLY A 80 -8.33 16.20 -4.02
CA GLY A 80 -7.89 17.45 -4.61
C GLY A 80 -6.38 17.50 -4.46
N SER A 81 -5.67 17.84 -5.53
CA SER A 81 -4.21 17.94 -5.60
C SER A 81 -3.65 19.11 -4.78
N GLY A 82 -4.06 19.24 -3.52
CA GLY A 82 -3.77 20.38 -2.66
C GLY A 82 -4.76 20.57 -1.50
N GLY A 83 -5.52 19.53 -1.13
CA GLY A 83 -6.29 19.59 0.12
C GLY A 83 -5.33 19.57 1.29
N SER A 84 -5.26 20.68 2.04
CA SER A 84 -4.63 20.74 3.35
C SER A 84 -5.18 19.59 4.18
N HIS A 85 -4.39 18.55 4.38
CA HIS A 85 -4.64 17.55 5.39
C HIS A 85 -4.11 18.08 6.72
N ASP A 86 -4.55 17.50 7.83
CA ASP A 86 -4.01 17.89 9.13
C ASP A 86 -2.52 17.48 9.20
N PRO A 87 -1.66 18.28 9.86
CA PRO A 87 -0.24 17.98 9.99
C PRO A 87 -0.01 16.54 10.47
N THR A 88 0.76 15.77 9.72
CA THR A 88 0.90 14.32 9.93
C THR A 88 2.34 13.94 10.27
N ALA A 89 2.49 13.11 11.31
CA ALA A 89 3.74 12.43 11.62
C ALA A 89 3.83 11.11 10.83
N LEU A 90 4.70 11.08 9.83
CA LEU A 90 4.80 10.00 8.87
C LEU A 90 6.11 9.23 9.00
N ALA A 91 6.06 7.93 9.23
CA ALA A 91 7.24 7.06 9.15
C ALA A 91 7.19 6.17 7.90
N LEU A 92 8.20 6.29 7.04
CA LEU A 92 8.39 5.42 5.89
C LEU A 92 9.37 4.31 6.25
N VAL A 93 8.94 3.06 6.13
CA VAL A 93 9.78 1.88 6.28
C VAL A 93 10.03 1.29 4.90
N ILE A 94 11.28 1.34 4.43
CA ILE A 94 11.68 0.81 3.13
C ILE A 94 12.42 -0.50 3.36
N ASP A 95 11.89 -1.57 2.77
CA ASP A 95 12.59 -2.83 2.68
C ASP A 95 13.75 -2.71 1.70
N ASN A 96 14.96 -2.78 2.22
CA ASN A 96 16.19 -2.79 1.45
C ASN A 96 16.95 -4.11 1.61
N SER A 97 16.26 -5.20 1.99
CA SER A 97 16.87 -6.51 2.15
C SER A 97 17.34 -7.11 0.82
N LEU A 98 18.10 -8.21 0.90
CA LEU A 98 18.66 -8.90 -0.27
C LEU A 98 17.60 -9.29 -1.31
N SER A 99 16.38 -9.66 -0.90
CA SER A 99 15.31 -10.08 -1.80
C SER A 99 14.83 -8.95 -2.72
N THR A 100 14.93 -7.70 -2.27
CA THR A 100 14.60 -6.52 -3.07
C THR A 100 15.64 -6.18 -4.15
N THR A 101 16.76 -6.90 -4.20
CA THR A 101 17.80 -6.73 -5.24
C THR A 101 17.45 -7.44 -6.55
N ILE A 102 16.38 -8.27 -6.57
CA ILE A 102 15.91 -8.96 -7.77
C ILE A 102 15.62 -7.94 -8.89
N ILE A 103 16.07 -8.26 -10.10
CA ILE A 103 15.79 -7.46 -11.29
C ILE A 103 14.55 -8.04 -11.97
N GLN A 104 13.51 -7.23 -12.11
CA GLN A 104 12.27 -7.53 -12.81
C GLN A 104 12.04 -6.47 -13.88
N ASP A 105 11.73 -6.90 -15.11
CA ASP A 105 11.50 -6.00 -16.26
C ASP A 105 12.64 -4.98 -16.46
N GLY A 106 13.89 -5.40 -16.23
CA GLY A 106 15.09 -4.58 -16.40
C GLY A 106 15.35 -3.56 -15.28
N ARG A 107 14.59 -3.57 -14.19
CA ARG A 107 14.78 -2.69 -13.01
C ARG A 107 14.85 -3.49 -11.72
N ARG A 108 15.59 -3.01 -10.72
CA ARG A 108 15.60 -3.66 -9.40
C ARG A 108 14.28 -3.41 -8.69
N LEU A 109 13.81 -4.38 -7.92
CA LEU A 109 12.58 -4.24 -7.12
C LEU A 109 12.71 -3.07 -6.13
N LEU A 110 13.88 -2.92 -5.49
CA LEU A 110 14.18 -1.79 -4.62
C LEU A 110 14.00 -0.43 -5.31
N ASP A 111 14.38 -0.30 -6.58
CA ASP A 111 14.19 0.95 -7.32
C ASP A 111 12.70 1.26 -7.54
N THR A 112 11.89 0.22 -7.71
CA THR A 112 10.43 0.32 -7.81
C THR A 112 9.84 0.74 -6.46
N LEU A 113 10.25 0.11 -5.36
CA LEU A 113 9.83 0.49 -4.00
C LEU A 113 10.21 1.95 -3.67
N LYS A 114 11.42 2.38 -4.03
CA LYS A 114 11.86 3.78 -3.90
C LYS A 114 11.01 4.74 -4.73
N ALA A 115 10.58 4.35 -5.93
CA ALA A 115 9.69 5.17 -6.76
C ALA A 115 8.30 5.35 -6.10
N VAL A 116 7.72 4.28 -5.56
CA VAL A 116 6.45 4.35 -4.82
C VAL A 116 6.61 5.19 -3.54
N ALA A 117 7.71 5.02 -2.80
CA ALA A 117 8.01 5.83 -1.61
C ALA A 117 8.12 7.32 -1.94
N ARG A 118 8.76 7.69 -3.05
CA ARG A 118 8.80 9.10 -3.53
C ARG A 118 7.40 9.63 -3.84
N GLN A 119 6.55 8.82 -4.46
CA GLN A 119 5.17 9.22 -4.76
C GLN A 119 4.35 9.40 -3.48
N SER A 120 4.62 8.59 -2.45
CA SER A 120 3.95 8.69 -1.16
C SER A 120 4.24 10.02 -0.45
N VAL A 121 5.49 10.48 -0.46
CA VAL A 121 5.86 11.79 0.15
C VAL A 121 5.60 12.98 -0.76
N ALA A 122 5.16 12.78 -2.01
CA ALA A 122 4.98 13.87 -2.97
C ALA A 122 3.82 14.82 -2.61
N ASN A 123 2.82 14.32 -1.88
CA ASN A 123 1.66 15.09 -1.45
C ASN A 123 1.76 15.59 -0.01
N ALA A 124 2.87 15.30 0.70
CA ALA A 124 3.07 15.74 2.07
C ALA A 124 3.21 17.28 2.13
N SER A 125 2.64 17.85 3.19
CA SER A 125 2.69 19.28 3.49
C SER A 125 4.05 19.69 4.06
N HIS A 126 4.28 21.00 4.20
CA HIS A 126 5.46 21.55 4.88
C HIS A 126 5.39 21.37 6.40
N ASP A 127 4.20 21.15 6.94
CA ASP A 127 3.95 20.95 8.37
C ASP A 127 4.11 19.47 8.80
N ASP A 128 4.36 18.57 7.84
CA ASP A 128 4.57 17.16 8.11
C ASP A 128 5.98 16.88 8.61
N ILE A 129 6.08 15.93 9.53
CA ILE A 129 7.37 15.40 9.99
C ILE A 129 7.50 13.99 9.46
N ILE A 130 8.56 13.76 8.68
CA ILE A 130 8.79 12.52 7.97
C ILE A 130 10.07 11.85 8.48
N TRP A 131 9.96 10.58 8.86
CA TRP A 131 11.10 9.70 9.15
C TRP A 131 11.24 8.65 8.05
N VAL A 132 12.48 8.36 7.65
CA VAL A 132 12.78 7.28 6.69
C VAL A 132 13.62 6.22 7.39
N LEU A 133 13.08 5.01 7.48
CA LEU A 133 13.67 3.83 8.09
C LEU A 133 13.95 2.77 7.01
N ARG A 134 14.94 1.93 7.29
CA ARG A 134 15.39 0.84 6.41
C ARG A 134 15.25 -0.49 7.15
N ALA A 135 14.53 -1.44 6.56
CA ALA A 135 14.24 -2.71 7.24
C ALA A 135 15.46 -3.64 7.34
N GLY A 136 16.44 -3.52 6.45
CA GLY A 136 17.70 -4.29 6.50
C GLY A 136 18.72 -3.74 7.49
N THR A 137 18.53 -2.48 7.93
CA THR A 137 19.40 -1.77 8.89
C THR A 137 18.58 -0.95 9.88
N PRO A 138 17.63 -1.57 10.62
CA PRO A 138 16.67 -0.87 11.47
C PRO A 138 17.33 -0.14 12.65
N TRP A 139 18.61 -0.39 12.95
CA TRP A 139 19.39 0.31 13.98
C TRP A 139 19.95 1.67 13.54
N GLU A 140 20.02 1.97 12.24
CA GLU A 140 20.52 3.27 11.77
C GLU A 140 19.62 4.44 12.21
N PRO A 141 20.19 5.61 12.54
CA PRO A 141 19.40 6.77 12.95
C PRO A 141 18.50 7.26 11.81
N ALA A 142 17.22 7.49 12.15
CA ALA A 142 16.26 8.15 11.29
C ALA A 142 16.09 9.59 11.78
N VAL A 143 16.46 10.56 10.94
CA VAL A 143 16.39 11.99 11.28
C VAL A 143 15.03 12.53 10.82
N PRO A 144 14.28 13.25 11.68
CA PRO A 144 13.04 13.90 11.26
C PRO A 144 13.34 14.98 10.21
N GLY A 145 12.53 15.05 9.17
CA GLY A 145 12.64 16.10 8.16
C GLY A 145 11.37 16.28 7.35
N GLY A 146 11.37 17.23 6.43
CA GLY A 146 10.28 17.43 5.48
C GLY A 146 10.49 16.62 4.20
N VAL A 147 9.69 16.93 3.18
CA VAL A 147 9.67 16.22 1.89
C VAL A 147 11.05 16.14 1.22
N VAL A 148 11.84 17.21 1.27
CA VAL A 148 13.16 17.25 0.61
C VAL A 148 14.15 16.30 1.28
N GLN A 149 14.22 16.33 2.61
CA GLN A 149 15.11 15.44 3.37
C GLN A 149 14.68 13.98 3.22
N ALA A 150 13.37 13.71 3.29
CA ALA A 150 12.83 12.37 3.08
C ALA A 150 13.17 11.82 1.69
N ARG A 151 13.00 12.63 0.63
CA ARG A 151 13.39 12.23 -0.74
C ARG A 151 14.87 11.91 -0.85
N SER A 152 15.74 12.73 -0.25
CA SER A 152 17.18 12.46 -0.23
C SER A 152 17.50 11.16 0.51
N ALA A 153 16.83 10.87 1.63
CA ALA A 153 17.03 9.64 2.39
C ALA A 153 16.53 8.39 1.62
N ILE A 154 15.39 8.50 0.94
CA ILE A 154 14.90 7.46 0.01
C ILE A 154 15.94 7.21 -1.08
N ASP A 155 16.46 8.26 -1.72
CA ASP A 155 17.44 8.15 -2.80
C ASP A 155 18.75 7.51 -2.34
N ALA A 156 19.21 7.85 -1.14
CA ALA A 156 20.41 7.30 -0.52
C ALA A 156 20.26 5.84 -0.05
N THR A 157 19.04 5.29 -0.04
CA THR A 157 18.81 3.91 0.39
C THR A 157 19.49 2.93 -0.57
N MET A 158 20.43 2.17 -0.03
CA MET A 158 21.18 1.10 -0.71
C MET A 158 20.69 -0.28 -0.25
N PRO A 159 20.83 -1.32 -1.09
CA PRO A 159 20.57 -2.70 -0.67
C PRO A 159 21.47 -3.10 0.50
N ALA A 160 20.86 -3.66 1.54
CA ALA A 160 21.56 -4.31 2.64
C ALA A 160 21.81 -5.79 2.27
N HIS A 161 23.00 -6.29 2.60
CA HIS A 161 23.36 -7.70 2.44
C HIS A 161 22.83 -8.56 3.61
N THR A 162 21.60 -8.28 4.05
CA THR A 162 20.96 -8.89 5.22
C THR A 162 19.53 -9.32 4.90
N PHE A 163 18.95 -10.13 5.77
CA PHE A 163 17.50 -10.33 5.82
C PHE A 163 16.87 -9.07 6.40
N GLY A 164 15.74 -8.64 5.84
CA GLY A 164 15.00 -7.48 6.37
C GLY A 164 14.24 -7.87 7.62
N ASP A 165 14.34 -7.07 8.68
CA ASP A 165 13.52 -7.21 9.88
C ASP A 165 12.45 -6.12 9.86
N LEU A 166 11.31 -6.45 9.24
CA LEU A 166 10.19 -5.53 9.12
C LEU A 166 9.55 -5.26 10.48
N GLY A 167 9.57 -6.25 11.38
CA GLY A 167 9.03 -6.12 12.74
C GLY A 167 9.76 -5.07 13.54
N ALA A 168 11.07 -5.20 13.66
CA ALA A 168 11.91 -4.23 14.36
C ALA A 168 11.83 -2.83 13.72
N ALA A 169 11.74 -2.75 12.40
CA ALA A 169 11.60 -1.48 11.70
C ALA A 169 10.24 -0.80 11.97
N ILE A 170 9.14 -1.57 12.02
CA ILE A 170 7.80 -1.05 12.33
C ILE A 170 7.69 -0.65 13.80
N GLU A 171 8.20 -1.46 14.74
CA GLU A 171 8.20 -1.07 16.16
C GLU A 171 9.00 0.20 16.41
N ARG A 172 10.15 0.34 15.73
CA ARG A 172 10.91 1.59 15.76
C ARG A 172 10.13 2.75 15.15
N ALA A 173 9.44 2.54 14.03
CA ALA A 173 8.61 3.55 13.40
C ALA A 173 7.47 4.02 14.33
N ARG A 174 6.79 3.07 15.01
CA ARG A 174 5.78 3.36 16.05
C ARG A 174 6.36 4.22 17.16
N ALA A 175 7.53 3.84 17.69
CA ALA A 175 8.18 4.58 18.76
C ALA A 175 8.56 6.03 18.34
N LEU A 176 8.94 6.24 17.07
CA LEU A 176 9.27 7.57 16.55
C LEU A 176 8.02 8.44 16.36
N VAL A 177 7.00 7.90 15.71
CA VAL A 177 5.75 8.64 15.44
C VAL A 177 5.00 8.93 16.75
N ALA A 178 5.09 8.03 17.74
CA ALA A 178 4.49 8.21 19.05
C ALA A 178 5.02 9.44 19.82
N GLN A 179 6.28 9.83 19.56
CA GLN A 179 6.91 11.01 20.16
C GLN A 179 6.47 12.33 19.53
N SER A 180 5.79 12.29 18.39
CA SER A 180 5.33 13.49 17.70
C SER A 180 4.07 14.06 18.35
N GLU A 181 3.99 15.38 18.47
CA GLU A 181 2.79 16.08 18.97
C GLU A 181 1.74 16.34 17.88
N LEU A 182 2.00 15.89 16.64
CA LEU A 182 1.08 16.07 15.53
C LEU A 182 -0.21 15.24 15.70
N PRO A 183 -1.36 15.77 15.23
CA PRO A 183 -2.67 15.15 15.43
C PRO A 183 -2.80 13.81 14.71
N ASP A 184 -2.26 13.73 13.49
CA ASP A 184 -2.30 12.53 12.65
C ASP A 184 -0.95 11.83 12.64
N ARG A 185 -1.00 10.50 12.57
CA ARG A 185 0.14 9.59 12.69
C ARG A 185 -0.05 8.45 11.72
N GLU A 186 0.95 8.15 10.89
CA GLU A 186 0.85 7.10 9.90
C GLU A 186 2.20 6.42 9.63
N ILE A 187 2.16 5.12 9.31
CA ILE A 187 3.34 4.34 8.93
C ILE A 187 3.12 3.76 7.54
N HIS A 188 4.03 4.08 6.61
CA HIS A 188 4.03 3.51 5.26
C HIS A 188 5.14 2.49 5.11
N VAL A 189 4.79 1.28 4.71
CA VAL A 189 5.73 0.17 4.57
C VAL A 189 5.86 -0.23 3.11
N PHE A 190 7.08 -0.21 2.57
CA PHE A 190 7.38 -0.57 1.18
C PHE A 190 8.21 -1.84 1.17
N THR A 191 7.63 -2.97 0.77
CA THR A 191 8.26 -4.29 0.89
C THR A 191 7.86 -5.22 -0.26
N ASP A 192 8.65 -6.26 -0.48
CA ASP A 192 8.30 -7.35 -1.40
C ASP A 192 7.35 -8.40 -0.78
N LEU A 193 6.98 -8.20 0.49
CA LEU A 193 6.12 -9.07 1.28
C LEU A 193 6.66 -10.51 1.41
N GLN A 194 7.99 -10.71 1.38
CA GLN A 194 8.55 -12.02 1.68
C GLN A 194 8.23 -12.46 3.10
N ALA A 195 7.80 -13.72 3.24
CA ALA A 195 7.48 -14.31 4.54
C ALA A 195 8.66 -14.23 5.53
N ALA A 196 9.90 -14.37 5.05
CA ALA A 196 11.10 -14.29 5.89
C ALA A 196 11.35 -12.89 6.49
N ALA A 197 10.78 -11.83 5.91
CA ALA A 197 10.87 -10.48 6.45
C ALA A 197 9.71 -10.14 7.39
N MET A 198 8.66 -10.98 7.43
CA MET A 198 7.49 -10.73 8.26
C MET A 198 7.81 -10.95 9.74
N PRO A 199 7.24 -10.13 10.63
CA PRO A 199 7.42 -10.27 12.07
C PRO A 199 6.82 -11.60 12.56
N GLU A 200 7.65 -12.41 13.22
CA GLU A 200 7.22 -13.56 14.03
C GLU A 200 7.74 -13.40 15.46
N PRO A 201 6.86 -13.27 16.48
CA PRO A 201 5.39 -13.26 16.40
C PRO A 201 4.82 -11.99 15.73
N PRO A 202 3.54 -11.99 15.32
CA PRO A 202 2.88 -10.81 14.78
C PRO A 202 3.00 -9.61 15.72
N LEU A 203 3.14 -8.42 15.13
CA LEU A 203 3.21 -7.16 15.86
C LEU A 203 1.97 -6.97 16.76
N ALA A 204 2.19 -6.38 17.94
CA ALA A 204 1.09 -6.02 18.82
C ALA A 204 0.13 -5.04 18.11
N PRO A 205 -1.19 -5.14 18.35
CA PRO A 205 -2.13 -4.16 17.83
C PRO A 205 -1.80 -2.76 18.38
N ASP A 206 -1.89 -1.77 17.52
CA ASP A 206 -1.62 -0.36 17.82
C ASP A 206 -2.60 0.51 17.00
N ASP A 207 -2.93 1.68 17.51
CA ASP A 207 -3.89 2.60 16.86
C ASP A 207 -3.28 3.33 15.65
N THR A 208 -1.96 3.31 15.49
CA THR A 208 -1.28 3.95 14.36
C THR A 208 -1.56 3.18 13.06
N PRO A 209 -2.21 3.78 12.05
CA PRO A 209 -2.47 3.14 10.77
C PRO A 209 -1.16 2.76 10.06
N ILE A 210 -1.12 1.51 9.57
CA ILE A 210 -0.02 0.98 8.75
C ILE A 210 -0.52 0.73 7.34
N VAL A 211 0.05 1.40 6.35
CA VAL A 211 -0.24 1.19 4.93
C VAL A 211 0.92 0.46 4.28
N ALA A 212 0.67 -0.76 3.80
CA ALA A 212 1.67 -1.58 3.14
C ALA A 212 1.56 -1.48 1.60
N PHE A 213 2.65 -1.09 0.96
CA PHE A 213 2.86 -1.11 -0.48
C PHE A 213 3.70 -2.33 -0.84
N GLY A 214 3.01 -3.41 -1.24
CA GLY A 214 3.63 -4.66 -1.65
C GLY A 214 3.99 -4.67 -3.13
N ALA A 215 5.23 -5.00 -3.47
CA ALA A 215 5.61 -5.34 -4.83
C ALA A 215 5.98 -6.83 -4.89
N HIS A 216 5.05 -7.66 -5.34
CA HIS A 216 5.28 -9.10 -5.41
C HIS A 216 6.25 -9.43 -6.54
N ALA A 217 7.48 -9.82 -6.20
CA ALA A 217 8.36 -10.50 -7.14
C ALA A 217 7.90 -11.97 -7.25
N PRO A 218 7.80 -12.52 -8.48
CA PRO A 218 7.52 -13.95 -8.64
C PRO A 218 8.58 -14.74 -7.87
N GLY A 219 8.12 -15.69 -7.04
CA GLY A 219 8.95 -16.46 -6.13
C GLY A 219 10.14 -17.09 -6.84
N ALA A 220 11.31 -16.46 -6.72
CA ALA A 220 12.54 -17.05 -7.19
C ALA A 220 12.89 -18.20 -6.23
N ASN A 221 13.23 -19.36 -6.77
CA ASN A 221 13.76 -20.48 -6.00
C ASN A 221 15.15 -20.12 -5.46
N ASN A 222 15.18 -19.30 -4.41
CA ASN A 222 16.39 -18.78 -3.81
C ASN A 222 16.94 -19.80 -2.81
N ARG A 223 18.27 -19.93 -2.79
CA ARG A 223 19.02 -20.69 -1.79
C ARG A 223 20.09 -19.77 -1.20
N GLY A 224 20.30 -19.87 0.10
CA GLY A 224 21.24 -19.02 0.83
C GLY A 224 21.91 -19.76 1.97
N ILE A 225 23.00 -19.18 2.46
CA ILE A 225 23.65 -19.61 3.70
C ILE A 225 22.89 -18.95 4.85
N ALA A 226 22.19 -19.75 5.65
CA ALA A 226 21.44 -19.30 6.81
C ALA A 226 22.33 -19.11 8.05
N ALA A 227 23.32 -19.98 8.21
CA ALA A 227 24.26 -19.90 9.33
C ALA A 227 25.61 -20.52 8.96
N VAL A 228 26.66 -20.03 9.60
CA VAL A 228 28.00 -20.63 9.58
C VAL A 228 28.52 -20.67 11.02
N SER A 229 28.96 -21.85 11.47
CA SER A 229 29.62 -21.99 12.78
C SER A 229 30.95 -22.72 12.62
N PHE A 230 31.93 -22.33 13.44
CA PHE A 230 33.23 -22.97 13.50
C PHE A 230 33.40 -23.60 14.88
N GLY A 231 33.87 -24.84 14.95
CA GLY A 231 34.21 -25.51 16.20
C GLY A 231 33.07 -25.59 17.22
N GLY A 232 31.82 -25.66 16.75
CA GLY A 232 30.64 -25.67 17.62
C GLY A 232 30.38 -24.34 18.36
N GLY A 233 30.92 -23.22 17.86
CA GLY A 233 30.80 -21.89 18.48
C GLY A 233 32.02 -21.48 19.32
N LEU A 234 33.02 -22.34 19.43
CA LEU A 234 34.30 -22.02 20.09
C LEU A 234 35.32 -21.46 19.08
N PRO A 235 36.16 -20.50 19.47
CA PRO A 235 37.18 -19.96 18.59
C PRO A 235 38.16 -21.05 18.15
N PRO A 236 38.57 -21.06 16.86
CA PRO A 236 39.50 -22.06 16.33
C PRO A 236 40.87 -21.92 17.00
N LEU A 237 41.43 -23.04 17.45
CA LEU A 237 42.77 -23.10 18.03
C LEU A 237 43.83 -23.21 16.93
N ALA A 238 44.88 -22.40 17.02
CA ALA A 238 45.99 -22.42 16.07
C ALA A 238 46.60 -23.83 15.96
N GLY A 239 46.81 -24.29 14.73
CA GLY A 239 47.42 -25.61 14.44
C GLY A 239 46.48 -26.81 14.62
N ARG A 240 45.21 -26.63 15.04
CA ARG A 240 44.22 -27.70 15.11
C ARG A 240 43.23 -27.62 13.94
N ARG A 241 42.76 -28.78 13.47
CA ARG A 241 41.64 -28.84 12.54
C ARG A 241 40.37 -28.38 13.26
N THR A 242 39.61 -27.52 12.62
CA THR A 242 38.32 -27.03 13.13
C THR A 242 37.25 -27.40 12.12
N GLU A 243 36.15 -27.95 12.61
CA GLU A 243 34.98 -28.23 11.79
C GLU A 243 34.21 -26.94 11.51
N ALA A 244 33.79 -26.75 10.26
CA ALA A 244 32.92 -25.66 9.85
C ALA A 244 31.56 -26.25 9.46
N ALA A 245 30.51 -25.89 10.20
CA ALA A 245 29.14 -26.27 9.86
C ALA A 245 28.46 -25.11 9.14
N VAL A 246 27.77 -25.42 8.05
CA VAL A 246 27.04 -24.44 7.22
C VAL A 246 25.60 -24.90 7.10
N THR A 247 24.66 -24.05 7.49
CA THR A 247 23.23 -24.29 7.31
C THR A 247 22.79 -23.62 6.03
N ILE A 248 22.17 -24.38 5.12
CA ILE A 248 21.62 -23.87 3.85
C ILE A 248 20.10 -23.81 4.01
N ALA A 249 19.51 -22.66 3.67
CA ALA A 249 18.06 -22.48 3.60
C ALA A 249 17.65 -22.10 2.18
N GLY A 250 16.39 -22.36 1.81
CA GLY A 250 15.87 -22.01 0.50
C GLY A 250 14.80 -22.97 0.01
N ALA A 251 14.33 -22.74 -1.22
CA ALA A 251 13.29 -23.57 -1.82
C ALA A 251 13.75 -25.03 -1.97
N PRO A 252 12.86 -26.00 -1.69
CA PRO A 252 13.15 -27.42 -1.86
C PRO A 252 13.48 -27.73 -3.32
N ALA A 253 14.45 -28.61 -3.52
CA ALA A 253 14.87 -29.00 -4.85
C ALA A 253 15.44 -30.42 -4.85
N SER A 254 15.59 -31.02 -6.03
CA SER A 254 16.22 -32.33 -6.18
C SER A 254 17.75 -32.29 -6.09
N ASP A 255 18.35 -31.11 -6.27
CA ASP A 255 19.78 -31.00 -6.60
C ASP A 255 20.64 -30.64 -5.39
N THR A 256 21.74 -31.39 -5.20
CA THR A 256 22.74 -31.13 -4.17
C THR A 256 23.42 -29.76 -4.35
N VAL A 257 23.59 -29.01 -3.26
CA VAL A 257 24.28 -27.72 -3.28
C VAL A 257 25.76 -27.92 -2.96
N GLY A 258 26.65 -27.42 -3.82
CA GLY A 258 28.09 -27.37 -3.56
C GLY A 258 28.46 -26.16 -2.71
N VAL A 259 29.12 -26.37 -1.57
CA VAL A 259 29.62 -25.33 -0.67
C VAL A 259 31.14 -25.33 -0.72
N ARG A 260 31.75 -24.14 -0.82
CA ARG A 260 33.21 -23.95 -0.80
C ARG A 260 33.60 -22.90 0.23
N LEU A 261 34.57 -23.23 1.07
CA LEU A 261 35.18 -22.30 2.02
C LEU A 261 36.49 -21.77 1.46
N TYR A 262 36.60 -20.44 1.36
CA TYR A 262 37.83 -19.76 0.96
C TYR A 262 38.46 -19.05 2.17
N ILE A 263 39.77 -19.21 2.35
CA ILE A 263 40.54 -18.47 3.35
C ILE A 263 41.78 -17.89 2.64
N GLY A 264 41.89 -16.55 2.63
CA GLY A 264 42.97 -15.86 1.92
C GLY A 264 42.93 -16.07 0.40
N GLY A 265 41.72 -16.16 -0.19
CA GLY A 265 41.53 -16.38 -1.63
C GLY A 265 41.76 -17.81 -2.12
N GLN A 266 42.16 -18.74 -1.25
CA GLN A 266 42.38 -20.15 -1.58
C GLN A 266 41.25 -21.03 -1.04
N VAL A 267 40.79 -22.01 -1.83
CA VAL A 267 39.82 -23.01 -1.37
C VAL A 267 40.46 -23.86 -0.26
N ARG A 268 39.86 -23.86 0.93
CA ARG A 268 40.31 -24.67 2.08
C ARG A 268 39.44 -25.88 2.34
N ALA A 269 38.18 -25.83 1.97
CA ALA A 269 37.26 -26.97 2.07
C ALA A 269 36.17 -26.88 0.99
N ALA A 270 35.64 -28.03 0.60
CA ALA A 270 34.47 -28.13 -0.25
C ALA A 270 33.60 -29.29 0.23
N ALA A 271 32.28 -29.08 0.24
CA ALA A 271 31.30 -30.09 0.62
C ALA A 271 30.10 -30.04 -0.33
N ARG A 272 29.29 -31.09 -0.31
CA ARG A 272 27.97 -31.10 -0.94
C ARG A 272 26.93 -31.34 0.14
N ALA A 273 25.89 -30.52 0.15
CA ALA A 273 24.73 -30.71 1.01
C ALA A 273 23.54 -31.17 0.16
N PRO A 274 22.68 -32.07 0.68
CA PRO A 274 21.38 -32.29 0.07
C PRO A 274 20.60 -30.97 0.03
N ALA A 275 19.68 -30.84 -0.92
CA ALA A 275 18.79 -29.70 -0.92
C ALA A 275 17.97 -29.65 0.39
N PRO A 276 17.59 -28.45 0.86
CA PRO A 276 16.68 -28.34 2.00
C PRO A 276 15.40 -29.14 1.71
N ALA A 277 14.94 -29.90 2.71
CA ALA A 277 13.66 -30.60 2.66
C ALA A 277 12.50 -29.59 2.53
N PRO A 278 11.38 -29.96 1.88
CA PRO A 278 10.23 -29.07 1.74
C PRO A 278 9.61 -28.66 3.06
#